data_AF-A0A7X4EEF1-F1
#
_entry.id   AF-A0A7X4EEF1-F1
#
_cell.length_a   1.000
_cell.length_b   1.000
_cell.length_c   1.000
_cell.angle_alpha   90.00
_cell.angle_beta   90.00
_cell.angle_gamma   90.00
#
_symmetry.space_group_name_H-M   'P 1'
#
loop_
_entity.id
_entity.type
_entity.pdbx_description
1 polymer ?
#
loop_
_entity_poly.entity_id
_entity_poly.type
_entity_poly.pdbx_seq_one_letter_code
_entity_poly.pdbx_strand_id
1 'polypeptide(L)'
;MDRRRFAAATGASAVALLWQQACTEVADTGEVSAATAQTLLDHQGTRGIYEDAEELDRLRAAITNMIDVQRQLRDFPLDPDEPPLTIFRRG
;
A
#
# COMPACT_ATOMS: atom_id res chain seq x y z
N MET A 1 -7.78 -3.35 -27.96
CA MET A 1 -7.58 -2.98 -26.55
C MET A 1 -8.21 -1.60 -26.34
N ASP A 2 -9.12 -1.45 -25.39
CA ASP A 2 -9.88 -0.20 -25.19
C ASP A 2 -9.04 0.83 -24.40
N ARG A 3 -9.06 2.11 -24.81
CA ARG A 3 -8.18 3.17 -24.26
C ARG A 3 -8.33 3.32 -22.74
N ARG A 4 -9.55 3.10 -22.22
CA ARG A 4 -9.85 3.13 -20.78
C ARG A 4 -9.19 1.99 -20.01
N ARG A 5 -9.13 0.78 -20.59
CA ARG A 5 -8.48 -0.38 -19.96
C ARG A 5 -6.96 -0.24 -19.94
N PHE A 6 -6.39 0.37 -20.98
CA PHE A 6 -4.96 0.68 -21.01
C PHE A 6 -4.58 1.73 -19.97
N ALA A 7 -5.33 2.83 -19.86
CA ALA A 7 -5.10 3.86 -18.84
C ALA A 7 -5.23 3.32 -17.40
N ALA A 8 -6.24 2.47 -17.15
CA ALA A 8 -6.41 1.82 -15.85
C ALA A 8 -5.23 0.88 -15.50
N ALA A 9 -4.76 0.09 -16.48
CA ALA A 9 -3.60 -0.79 -16.29
C ALA A 9 -2.31 0.00 -16.02
N THR A 10 -2.06 1.07 -16.77
CA THR A 10 -0.90 1.95 -16.55
C THR A 10 -0.97 2.67 -15.21
N GLY A 11 -2.16 3.12 -14.79
CA GLY A 11 -2.38 3.74 -13.48
C GLY A 11 -2.13 2.77 -12.32
N ALA A 12 -2.58 1.51 -12.44
CA ALA A 12 -2.32 0.48 -11.44
C ALA A 12 -0.81 0.15 -11.32
N SER A 13 -0.10 0.08 -12.44
CA SER A 13 1.35 -0.12 -12.46
C SER A 13 2.11 1.03 -11.79
N ALA A 14 1.66 2.27 -11.99
CA ALA A 14 2.27 3.44 -11.33
C ALA A 14 2.09 3.41 -9.81
N VAL A 15 0.89 3.07 -9.31
CA VAL A 15 0.64 2.91 -7.86
C VAL A 15 1.48 1.78 -7.27
N ALA A 16 1.63 0.65 -7.98
CA ALA A 16 2.46 -0.45 -7.51
C ALA A 16 3.93 -0.03 -7.34
N LEU A 17 4.49 0.74 -8.28
CA LEU A 17 5.84 1.27 -8.19
C LEU A 17 6.01 2.25 -7.02
N LEU A 18 5.04 3.14 -6.82
CA LEU A 18 5.03 4.06 -5.68
C LEU A 18 4.92 3.32 -4.34
N TRP A 19 4.13 2.26 -4.29
CA TRP A 19 4.06 1.40 -3.10
C TRP A 19 5.40 0.71 -2.84
N GLN A 20 6.08 0.21 -3.88
CA GLN A 20 7.42 -0.34 -3.72
C GLN A 20 8.42 0.71 -3.21
N GLN A 21 8.35 1.95 -3.69
CA GLN A 21 9.18 3.03 -3.17
C GLN A 21 8.91 3.27 -1.67
N ALA A 22 7.64 3.31 -1.25
CA ALA A 22 7.29 3.45 0.16
C ALA A 22 7.86 2.30 1.01
N CYS A 23 7.80 1.06 0.51
CA CYS A 23 8.42 -0.09 1.17
C CYS A 23 9.95 0.09 1.32
N THR A 24 10.63 0.59 0.29
CA THR A 24 12.07 0.88 0.35
C THR A 24 12.38 1.98 1.38
N GLU A 25 11.59 3.06 1.41
CA GLU A 25 11.76 4.13 2.40
C GLU A 25 11.62 3.63 3.84
N VAL A 26 10.63 2.77 4.11
CA VAL A 26 10.47 2.15 5.43
C VAL A 26 11.65 1.22 5.75
N ALA A 27 12.15 0.46 4.78
CA ALA A 27 13.31 -0.40 4.99
C ALA A 27 14.59 0.40 5.29
N ASP A 28 14.78 1.55 4.64
CA ASP A 28 16.00 2.36 4.75
C ASP A 28 15.96 3.34 5.94
N THR A 29 14.80 3.91 6.23
CA THR A 29 14.64 5.03 7.17
C THR A 29 13.68 4.77 8.33
N GLY A 30 12.88 3.71 8.24
CA GLY A 30 11.85 3.36 9.22
C GLY A 30 10.52 4.10 9.04
N GLU A 31 10.43 5.05 8.09
CA GLU A 31 9.23 5.85 7.88
C GLU A 31 8.98 6.13 6.39
N VAL A 32 7.74 6.46 6.05
CA VAL A 32 7.38 6.98 4.73
C VAL A 32 7.55 8.50 4.70
N SER A 33 8.19 9.00 3.64
CA SER A 33 8.35 10.43 3.41
C SER A 33 7.01 11.12 3.09
N ALA A 34 6.91 12.40 3.43
CA ALA A 34 5.72 13.19 3.12
C ALA A 34 5.46 13.28 1.60
N ALA A 35 6.51 13.35 0.79
CA ALA A 35 6.40 13.37 -0.66
C ALA A 35 5.79 12.07 -1.21
N THR A 36 6.24 10.92 -0.71
CA THR A 36 5.71 9.61 -1.12
C THR A 36 4.26 9.43 -0.66
N ALA A 37 3.92 9.85 0.56
CA ALA A 37 2.54 9.83 1.05
C ALA A 37 1.61 10.72 0.21
N GLN A 38 2.03 11.94 -0.12
CA GLN A 38 1.27 12.84 -1.00
C GLN A 38 1.08 12.26 -2.41
N THR A 39 2.12 11.67 -2.98
CA THR A 39 2.03 11.06 -4.31
C THR A 39 1.06 9.87 -4.32
N LEU A 40 1.07 9.05 -3.27
CA LEU A 40 0.09 7.97 -3.10
C LEU A 40 -1.34 8.49 -2.99
N LEU A 41 -1.56 9.59 -2.25
CA LEU A 41 -2.87 10.26 -2.15
C LEU A 41 -3.34 10.83 -3.49
N ASP A 42 -2.46 11.50 -4.23
CA ASP A 42 -2.79 12.12 -5.52
C ASP A 42 -3.27 11.08 -6.54
N HIS A 43 -2.77 9.85 -6.44
CA HIS A 43 -3.24 8.73 -7.26
C HIS A 43 -4.64 8.20 -6.86
N GLN A 44 -5.11 8.46 -5.64
CA GLN A 44 -6.45 8.08 -5.18
C GLN A 44 -7.50 9.16 -5.44
N GLY A 45 -7.09 10.42 -5.57
CA GLY A 45 -7.99 11.54 -5.87
C GLY A 45 -7.65 12.80 -5.08
N THR A 46 -8.68 13.54 -4.68
CA THR A 46 -8.54 14.81 -3.95
C THR A 46 -7.90 14.61 -2.57
N ARG A 47 -6.94 15.47 -2.19
CA ARG A 47 -6.20 15.42 -0.92
C ARG A 47 -7.07 15.60 0.33
N GLY A 48 -8.15 16.38 0.25
CA GLY A 48 -9.17 16.48 1.30
C GLY A 48 -8.59 16.87 2.66
N ILE A 49 -8.85 16.05 3.68
CA ILE A 49 -8.38 16.30 5.07
C ILE A 49 -6.85 16.28 5.21
N TYR A 50 -6.12 15.69 4.27
CA TYR A 50 -4.67 15.56 4.32
C TYR A 50 -3.91 16.78 3.79
N GLU A 51 -4.61 17.88 3.48
CA GLU A 51 -3.97 19.19 3.28
C GLU A 51 -3.42 19.77 4.59
N ASP A 52 -4.02 19.39 5.72
CA ASP A 52 -3.48 19.69 7.04
C ASP A 52 -2.25 18.83 7.33
N ALA A 53 -1.21 19.46 7.88
CA ALA A 53 0.07 18.81 8.11
C ALA A 53 -0.02 17.69 9.17
N GLU A 54 -0.86 17.86 10.19
CA GLU A 54 -1.04 16.84 11.24
C GLU A 54 -1.74 15.61 10.67
N GLU A 55 -2.76 15.80 9.82
CA GLU A 55 -3.43 14.68 9.16
C GLU A 55 -2.51 13.96 8.17
N LEU A 56 -1.64 14.69 7.46
CA LEU A 56 -0.63 14.08 6.60
C LEU A 56 0.36 13.23 7.40
N ASP A 57 0.81 13.69 8.57
CA ASP A 57 1.70 12.91 9.43
C ASP A 57 1.03 11.66 9.99
N ARG A 58 -0.26 11.74 10.34
CA ARG A 58 -1.05 10.55 10.72
C ARG A 58 -1.15 9.55 9.57
N LEU A 59 -1.34 10.03 8.35
CA LEU A 59 -1.33 9.16 7.17
C LEU A 59 0.03 8.49 6.96
N ARG A 60 1.14 9.24 7.07
CA ARG A 60 2.49 8.68 6.96
C ARG A 60 2.72 7.55 7.97
N ALA A 61 2.30 7.76 9.23
CA ALA A 61 2.37 6.74 10.27
C ALA A 61 1.51 5.52 9.92
N ALA A 62 0.29 5.72 9.40
CA ALA A 62 -0.60 4.64 8.99
C ALA A 62 -0.03 3.82 7.82
N ILE A 63 0.55 4.47 6.81
CA ILE A 63 1.19 3.78 5.67
C ILE A 63 2.40 2.97 6.16
N THR A 64 3.24 3.56 7.01
CA THR A 64 4.39 2.87 7.61
C THR A 64 3.96 1.62 8.36
N ASN A 65 2.95 1.74 9.24
CA ASN A 65 2.39 0.61 9.97
C ASN A 65 1.82 -0.47 9.02
N MET A 66 1.11 -0.08 7.97
CA MET A 66 0.59 -1.02 6.98
C MET A 66 1.71 -1.83 6.31
N ILE A 67 2.81 -1.17 5.92
CA ILE A 67 3.98 -1.83 5.33
C ILE A 67 4.58 -2.83 6.32
N ASP A 68 4.73 -2.44 7.58
CA ASP A 68 5.25 -3.31 8.64
C ASP A 68 4.36 -4.53 8.88
N VAL A 69 3.05 -4.34 8.96
CA VAL A 69 2.08 -5.44 9.09
C VAL A 69 2.18 -6.37 7.88
N GLN A 70 2.24 -5.84 6.66
CA GLN A 70 2.37 -6.66 5.46
C GLN A 70 3.68 -7.48 5.45
N ARG A 71 4.78 -6.89 5.91
CA ARG A 71 6.07 -7.59 6.05
C ARG A 71 5.95 -8.72 7.07
N GLN A 72 5.44 -8.42 8.27
CA GLN A 72 5.23 -9.43 9.31
C GLN A 72 4.33 -10.58 8.84
N LEU A 73 3.26 -10.28 8.11
CA LEU A 73 2.36 -11.30 7.56
C LEU A 73 3.04 -12.18 6.51
N ARG A 74 3.98 -11.66 5.71
CA ARG A 74 4.75 -12.48 4.75
C ARG A 74 5.78 -13.35 5.42
N ASP A 75 6.42 -12.82 6.46
CA ASP A 75 7.48 -13.52 7.19
C ASP A 75 6.92 -14.50 8.24
N PHE A 76 5.61 -14.44 8.49
CA PHE A 76 4.94 -15.33 9.42
C PHE A 76 5.09 -16.79 8.94
N PRO A 77 5.69 -17.67 9.76
CA PRO A 77 5.88 -19.07 9.38
C PRO A 77 4.52 -19.77 9.34
N LEU A 78 4.19 -20.33 8.18
CA LEU A 78 3.00 -21.16 8.00
C LEU A 78 3.41 -22.63 8.02
N ASP A 79 2.69 -23.43 8.79
CA ASP A 79 2.77 -24.89 8.67
C ASP A 79 2.06 -25.29 7.36
N PRO A 80 2.76 -25.95 6.41
CA PRO A 80 2.15 -26.35 5.14
C PRO A 80 1.01 -27.36 5.32
N ASP A 81 0.97 -28.07 6.44
CA ASP A 81 -0.06 -29.05 6.76
C ASP A 81 -1.25 -28.43 7.52
N GLU A 82 -1.15 -27.17 7.97
CA GLU A 82 -2.24 -26.47 8.63
C GLU A 82 -3.29 -25.99 7.60
N PRO A 83 -4.54 -26.48 7.66
CA PRO A 83 -5.56 -26.06 6.72
C PRO A 83 -6.03 -24.63 7.05
N PRO A 84 -6.43 -23.84 6.04
CA PRO A 84 -6.98 -22.51 6.28
C PRO A 84 -8.27 -22.60 7.11
N LEU A 85 -8.48 -21.63 7.99
CA LEU A 85 -9.64 -21.56 8.89
C LEU A 85 -10.99 -21.65 8.15
N THR A 86 -11.05 -21.07 6.95
CA THR A 86 -12.27 -21.04 6.12
C THR A 86 -11.95 -21.48 4.70
N ILE A 87 -12.65 -22.49 4.22
CA ILE A 87 -12.56 -22.98 2.84
C ILE A 87 -13.88 -22.64 2.12
N PHE A 88 -13.81 -21.77 1.12
CA PHE A 88 -14.96 -21.52 0.25
C PHE A 88 -15.08 -22.63 -0.79
N ARG A 89 -16.19 -23.37 -0.76
CA ARG A 89 -16.53 -24.35 -1.81
C ARG A 89 -17.56 -23.74 -2.74
N ARG A 90 -17.33 -23.87 -4.06
CA ARG A 90 -18.40 -23.66 -5.05
C ARG A 90 -19.30 -24.89 -5.04
N GLY A 91 -20.60 -24.67 -4.82
CA GLY A 91 -21.66 -25.66 -5.06
C GLY A 91 -22.11 -25.64 -6.51
#